data_AF-A0A1G1VNA5-F1
#
_entry.id   AF-A0A1G1VNA5-F1
#
_cell.length_a   1.000
_cell.length_b   1.000
_cell.length_c   1.000
_cell.angle_alpha   90.00
_cell.angle_beta   90.00
_cell.angle_gamma   90.00
#
_symmetry.space_group_name_H-M   'P 1'
#
loop_
_entity.id
_entity.type
_entity.pdbx_description
1 polymer ?
#
loop_
_entity_poly.entity_id
_entity_poly.type
_entity_poly.pdbx_seq_one_letter_code
_entity_poly.pdbx_strand_id
1 'polypeptide(L)'
;MEIKPLKIYRRFWRSIPQQHFVSAILLLTVIGTQVVPASSPFFANRLSVLKRPRSPLAHLNLSRTSALSSDWFLAAHEFAFALQLVSAADSDRIAGLSSDFDEIKPFVFRRRFLMEDTRRWEEIVQTQPGYRDGHLHLALNYFQLAQQDIALAHWQSARELDPNNEEVAAVGFLLGENTP
;
A
#
# COMPACT_ATOMS: atom_id res chain seq x y z
N MET A 1 2.20 44.47 9.65
CA MET A 1 1.13 43.82 8.87
C MET A 1 0.34 42.96 9.85
N GLU A 2 -0.70 43.52 10.47
CA GLU A 2 -1.47 42.83 11.51
C GLU A 2 -2.44 41.83 10.90
N ILE A 3 -2.22 40.54 11.17
CA ILE A 3 -3.11 39.46 10.73
C ILE A 3 -4.30 39.44 11.70
N LYS A 4 -5.45 39.98 11.26
CA LYS A 4 -6.70 39.87 12.03
C LYS A 4 -7.16 38.41 12.03
N PRO A 5 -7.39 37.77 13.20
CA PRO A 5 -7.89 36.41 13.22
C PRO A 5 -9.33 36.37 12.69
N LEU A 6 -9.58 35.50 11.70
CA LEU A 6 -10.90 35.23 11.12
C LEU A 6 -11.89 34.86 12.24
N LYS A 7 -12.85 35.77 12.51
CA LYS A 7 -13.89 35.63 13.55
C LYS A 7 -14.75 34.36 13.44
N ILE A 8 -14.70 33.67 12.31
CA ILE A 8 -15.53 32.51 11.99
C ILE A 8 -15.12 31.27 12.83
N TYR A 9 -13.83 31.08 13.11
CA TYR A 9 -13.37 29.90 13.85
C TYR A 9 -13.71 29.93 15.35
N ARG A 10 -13.73 31.11 15.98
CA ARG A 10 -14.00 31.20 17.44
C ARG A 10 -15.43 30.82 17.84
N ARG A 11 -16.38 30.86 16.90
CA ARG A 11 -17.80 30.57 17.18
C ARG A 11 -18.10 29.08 17.14
N PHE A 12 -17.44 28.34 16.24
CA PHE A 12 -17.65 26.90 16.06
C PHE A 12 -17.18 26.09 17.29
N TRP A 13 -16.07 26.49 17.91
CA TRP A 13 -15.48 25.80 19.05
C TRP A 13 -16.10 26.15 20.41
N ARG A 14 -17.01 27.15 20.48
CA ARG A 14 -17.72 27.53 21.72
C ARG A 14 -19.07 26.84 21.89
N SER A 15 -19.61 26.27 20.81
CA SER A 15 -20.90 25.58 20.79
C SER A 15 -20.78 24.06 20.99
N ILE A 16 -19.57 23.53 21.13
CA ILE A 16 -19.36 22.13 21.48
C ILE A 16 -19.16 22.07 23.01
N PRO A 17 -20.12 21.54 23.78
CA PRO A 17 -19.93 21.31 25.21
C PRO A 17 -18.63 20.51 25.45
N GLN A 18 -17.75 20.98 26.34
CA GLN A 18 -16.48 20.31 26.69
C GLN A 18 -16.67 18.80 26.97
N GLN A 19 -17.83 18.46 27.52
CA GLN A 19 -18.28 17.12 27.83
C GLN A 19 -18.35 16.18 26.60
N HIS A 20 -18.71 16.67 25.40
CA HIS A 20 -18.76 15.84 24.19
C HIS A 20 -17.41 15.73 23.46
N PHE A 21 -16.48 16.65 23.72
CA PHE A 21 -15.15 16.63 23.09
C PHE A 21 -14.30 15.46 23.62
N VAL A 22 -14.35 15.22 24.93
CA VAL A 22 -13.72 14.07 25.57
C VAL A 22 -14.38 12.76 25.14
N SER A 23 -15.71 12.74 25.00
CA SER A 23 -16.44 11.56 24.53
C SER A 23 -16.09 11.22 23.07
N ALA A 24 -15.96 12.21 22.20
CA ALA A 24 -15.59 12.02 20.80
C ALA A 24 -14.15 11.51 20.66
N ILE A 25 -13.21 12.02 21.46
CA ILE A 25 -11.84 11.51 21.51
C ILE A 25 -11.82 10.08 22.06
N LEU A 26 -12.55 9.79 23.14
CA LEU A 26 -12.66 8.44 23.68
C LEU A 26 -13.29 7.47 22.67
N LEU A 27 -14.36 7.87 21.98
CA LEU A 27 -14.98 7.08 20.92
C LEU A 27 -14.00 6.83 19.76
N LEU A 28 -13.24 7.83 19.33
CA LEU A 28 -12.22 7.66 18.30
C LEU A 28 -11.07 6.74 18.77
N THR A 29 -10.66 6.80 20.03
CA THR A 29 -9.67 5.86 20.58
C THR A 29 -10.23 4.44 20.68
N VAL A 30 -11.48 4.28 21.12
CA VAL A 30 -12.14 2.98 21.23
C VAL A 30 -12.33 2.37 19.85
N ILE A 31 -12.86 3.12 18.88
CA ILE A 31 -13.00 2.68 17.49
C ILE A 31 -11.62 2.35 16.90
N GLY A 32 -10.60 3.19 17.12
CA GLY A 32 -9.23 2.95 16.68
C GLY A 32 -8.61 1.67 17.25
N THR A 33 -8.94 1.31 18.51
CA THR A 33 -8.49 0.04 19.11
C THR A 33 -9.26 -1.19 18.61
N GLN A 34 -10.46 -1.03 18.06
CA GLN A 34 -11.28 -2.13 17.51
C GLN A 34 -10.92 -2.46 16.05
N VAL A 35 -10.22 -1.57 15.35
CA VAL A 35 -9.85 -1.75 13.93
C VAL A 35 -8.68 -2.75 13.75
N VAL A 36 -7.84 -2.93 14.77
CA VAL A 36 -6.79 -3.97 14.75
C VAL A 36 -7.05 -4.93 15.90
N PRO A 37 -7.79 -6.03 15.67
CA PRO A 37 -8.06 -6.99 16.73
C PRO A 37 -6.74 -7.52 17.30
N ALA A 38 -6.68 -7.72 18.61
CA ALA A 38 -5.51 -8.28 19.30
C ALA A 38 -5.14 -9.69 18.78
N SER A 39 -6.07 -10.36 18.09
CA SER A 39 -5.87 -11.63 17.37
C SER A 39 -5.30 -11.47 15.96
N SER A 40 -5.11 -10.24 15.45
CA SER A 40 -4.57 -10.04 14.10
C SER A 40 -3.13 -10.56 14.00
N PRO A 41 -2.77 -11.27 12.92
CA PRO A 41 -1.40 -11.73 12.69
C PRO A 41 -0.37 -10.59 12.74
N PHE A 42 -0.75 -9.39 12.30
CA PHE A 42 0.09 -8.19 12.38
C PHE A 42 0.45 -7.81 13.83
N PHE A 43 -0.54 -7.70 14.72
CA PHE A 43 -0.31 -7.35 16.11
C PHE A 43 0.58 -8.38 16.82
N ALA A 44 0.31 -9.68 16.60
CA ALA A 44 1.09 -10.76 17.16
C ALA A 44 2.57 -10.70 16.73
N ASN A 45 2.84 -10.41 15.45
CA ASN A 45 4.20 -10.30 14.93
C ASN A 45 4.92 -9.04 15.40
N ARG A 46 4.21 -7.92 15.53
CA ARG A 46 4.77 -6.70 16.13
C ARG A 46 5.19 -6.93 17.59
N LEU A 47 4.37 -7.66 18.36
CA LEU A 47 4.73 -8.07 19.72
C LEU A 47 5.91 -9.05 19.73
N SER A 48 6.00 -9.96 18.76
CA SER A 48 7.13 -10.87 18.61
C SER A 48 8.45 -10.12 18.42
N VAL A 49 8.48 -9.07 17.60
CA VAL A 49 9.66 -8.20 17.41
C VAL A 49 10.03 -7.50 18.71
N LEU A 50 9.06 -6.95 19.46
CA LEU A 50 9.33 -6.30 20.75
C LEU A 50 9.94 -7.26 21.78
N LYS A 51 9.47 -8.51 21.82
CA LYS A 51 9.99 -9.56 22.72
C LYS A 51 11.36 -10.08 22.28
N ARG A 52 11.64 -10.09 20.97
CA ARG A 52 12.83 -10.68 20.37
C ARG A 52 13.42 -9.74 19.30
N PRO A 53 13.98 -8.58 19.69
CA PRO A 53 14.41 -7.53 18.75
C PRO A 53 15.67 -7.88 17.94
N ARG A 54 16.31 -9.02 18.22
CA ARG A 54 17.45 -9.54 17.46
C ARG A 54 17.13 -10.83 16.71
N SER A 55 15.85 -11.20 16.61
CA SER A 55 15.44 -12.41 15.90
C SER A 55 15.12 -12.09 14.44
N PRO A 56 15.92 -12.56 13.46
CA PRO A 56 15.61 -12.33 12.06
C PRO A 56 14.22 -12.84 11.66
N LEU A 57 13.81 -13.98 12.20
CA LEU A 57 12.50 -14.58 11.95
C LEU A 57 11.35 -13.70 12.46
N ALA A 58 11.51 -13.02 13.61
CA ALA A 58 10.48 -12.10 14.11
C ALA A 58 10.27 -10.93 13.15
N HIS A 59 11.36 -10.35 12.64
CA HIS A 59 11.32 -9.28 11.63
C HIS A 59 10.77 -9.77 10.29
N LEU A 60 11.15 -10.97 9.84
CA LEU A 60 10.67 -11.54 8.58
C LEU A 60 9.17 -11.84 8.60
N ASN A 61 8.65 -12.34 9.72
CA ASN A 61 7.20 -12.56 9.88
C ASN A 61 6.41 -11.24 9.94
N LEU A 62 6.97 -10.20 10.59
CA LEU A 62 6.36 -8.87 10.56
C LEU A 62 6.40 -8.28 9.15
N SER A 63 7.50 -8.46 8.43
CA SER A 63 7.61 -8.08 7.02
C SER A 63 6.53 -8.75 6.16
N ARG A 64 6.38 -10.08 6.26
CA ARG A 64 5.34 -10.87 5.56
C ARG A 64 3.94 -10.32 5.84
N THR A 65 3.59 -10.15 7.12
CA THR A 65 2.24 -9.66 7.50
C THR A 65 2.00 -8.21 7.10
N SER A 66 3.04 -7.38 7.10
CA SER A 66 2.97 -6.00 6.60
C SER A 66 2.74 -5.97 5.08
N ALA A 67 3.43 -6.83 4.32
CA ALA A 67 3.22 -6.94 2.88
C ALA A 67 1.80 -7.41 2.54
N LEU A 68 1.27 -8.40 3.26
CA LEU A 68 -0.12 -8.88 3.08
C LEU A 68 -1.16 -7.81 3.44
N SER A 69 -0.84 -6.89 4.34
CA SER A 69 -1.70 -5.75 4.69
C SER A 69 -1.45 -4.51 3.82
N SER A 70 -0.66 -4.64 2.75
CA SER A 70 -0.26 -3.55 1.85
C SER A 70 0.53 -2.41 2.51
N ASP A 71 1.09 -2.63 3.70
CA ASP A 71 2.07 -1.74 4.31
C ASP A 71 3.47 -2.08 3.77
N TRP A 72 3.68 -1.78 2.48
CA TRP A 72 4.91 -2.09 1.76
C TRP A 72 6.15 -1.41 2.35
N PHE A 73 5.97 -0.26 3.00
CA PHE A 73 7.08 0.48 3.60
C PHE A 73 7.59 -0.23 4.85
N LEU A 74 6.70 -0.58 5.78
CA LEU A 74 7.06 -1.39 6.93
C LEU A 74 7.57 -2.76 6.50
N ALA A 75 6.94 -3.38 5.51
CA ALA A 75 7.38 -4.66 4.97
C ALA A 75 8.82 -4.62 4.49
N ALA A 76 9.20 -3.61 3.70
CA ALA A 76 10.56 -3.43 3.19
C ALA A 76 11.56 -3.08 4.30
N HIS A 77 11.17 -2.27 5.28
CA HIS A 77 12.00 -1.94 6.43
C HIS A 77 12.36 -3.19 7.25
N GLU A 78 11.34 -3.95 7.65
CA GLU A 78 11.49 -5.16 8.46
C GLU A 78 12.24 -6.26 7.70
N PHE A 79 12.02 -6.37 6.39
CA PHE A 79 12.76 -7.27 5.52
C PHE A 79 14.26 -6.94 5.49
N ALA A 80 14.60 -5.66 5.30
CA ALA A 80 15.97 -5.19 5.28
C ALA A 80 16.66 -5.39 6.64
N PHE A 81 15.94 -5.15 7.74
CA PHE A 81 16.46 -5.38 9.08
C PHE A 81 16.69 -6.88 9.35
N ALA A 82 15.78 -7.75 8.91
CA ALA A 82 15.97 -9.20 8.99
C ALA A 82 17.25 -9.62 8.23
N LEU A 83 17.47 -9.11 7.02
CA LEU A 83 18.71 -9.37 6.27
C LEU A 83 19.96 -8.88 7.01
N GLN A 84 19.92 -7.71 7.63
CA GLN A 84 21.05 -7.18 8.41
C GLN A 84 21.38 -8.10 9.59
N LEU A 85 20.37 -8.54 10.35
CA LEU A 85 20.56 -9.45 11.48
C LEU A 85 21.12 -10.81 11.04
N VAL A 86 20.75 -11.28 9.84
CA VAL A 86 21.29 -12.50 9.22
C VAL A 86 22.74 -12.31 8.78
N SER A 87 23.05 -11.18 8.13
CA SER A 87 24.41 -10.85 7.68
C SER A 87 25.39 -10.63 8.83
N ALA A 88 24.90 -10.40 10.06
CA ALA A 88 25.71 -10.22 11.25
C ALA A 88 26.29 -11.54 11.81
N ALA A 89 25.73 -12.70 11.46
CA ALA A 89 26.29 -14.03 11.72
C ALA A 89 25.42 -15.10 11.02
N ASP A 90 26.01 -15.88 10.12
CA ASP A 90 25.47 -17.15 9.63
C ASP A 90 24.14 -17.12 8.84
N SER A 91 24.15 -16.59 7.60
CA SER A 91 23.01 -16.74 6.67
C SER A 91 22.60 -18.17 6.39
N ASP A 92 23.55 -19.10 6.52
CA ASP A 92 23.39 -20.48 6.07
C ASP A 92 23.00 -21.44 7.21
N ARG A 93 23.02 -21.01 8.49
CA ARG A 93 22.71 -21.90 9.63
C ARG A 93 21.22 -22.01 9.94
N ILE A 94 20.39 -21.11 9.43
CA ILE A 94 18.94 -21.14 9.68
C ILE A 94 18.26 -21.79 8.46
N ALA A 95 18.19 -23.12 8.48
CA ALA A 95 17.48 -23.90 7.47
C ALA A 95 16.04 -23.36 7.30
N GLY A 96 15.63 -23.13 6.04
CA GLY A 96 14.32 -22.56 5.69
C GLY A 96 14.29 -21.03 5.55
N LEU A 97 15.18 -20.29 6.21
CA LEU A 97 15.12 -18.83 6.22
C LEU A 97 15.43 -18.21 4.84
N SER A 98 16.39 -18.78 4.09
CA SER A 98 16.65 -18.35 2.70
C SER A 98 15.41 -18.50 1.82
N SER A 99 14.65 -19.59 2.00
CA SER A 99 13.41 -19.84 1.26
C SER A 99 12.33 -18.83 1.64
N ASP A 100 12.19 -18.49 2.93
CA ASP A 100 11.23 -17.46 3.37
C ASP A 100 11.54 -16.09 2.74
N PHE A 101 12.83 -15.71 2.64
CA PHE A 101 13.21 -14.47 1.96
C PHE A 101 12.79 -14.48 0.50
N ASP A 102 13.06 -15.56 -0.23
CA ASP A 102 12.72 -15.67 -1.66
C ASP A 102 11.20 -15.64 -1.90
N GLU A 103 10.42 -16.28 -1.03
CA GLU A 103 8.96 -16.28 -1.09
C GLU A 103 8.37 -14.87 -0.91
N ILE A 104 8.91 -14.07 0.02
CA ILE A 104 8.28 -12.80 0.42
C ILE A 104 8.76 -11.62 -0.45
N LYS A 105 9.97 -11.69 -1.04
CA LYS A 105 10.57 -10.62 -1.86
C LYS A 105 9.60 -9.99 -2.87
N PRO A 106 8.83 -10.75 -3.68
CA PRO A 106 7.91 -10.16 -4.66
C PRO A 106 6.82 -9.30 -4.05
N PHE A 107 6.37 -9.64 -2.83
CA PHE A 107 5.35 -8.89 -2.12
C PHE A 107 5.94 -7.64 -1.46
N VAL A 108 7.10 -7.77 -0.81
CA VAL A 108 7.81 -6.65 -0.17
C VAL A 108 8.17 -5.55 -1.16
N PHE A 109 8.68 -5.93 -2.33
CA PHE A 109 9.13 -4.96 -3.35
C PHE A 109 8.07 -4.66 -4.40
N ARG A 110 6.83 -5.15 -4.23
CA ARG A 110 5.73 -4.95 -5.18
C ARG A 110 5.56 -3.50 -5.57
N ARG A 111 5.45 -2.59 -4.59
CA ARG A 111 5.25 -1.17 -4.88
C ARG A 111 6.39 -0.55 -5.68
N ARG A 112 7.64 -0.91 -5.35
CA ARG A 112 8.83 -0.44 -6.08
C ARG A 112 8.81 -0.95 -7.51
N PHE A 113 8.55 -2.23 -7.68
CA PHE A 113 8.44 -2.87 -8.98
C PHE A 113 7.35 -2.19 -9.84
N LEU A 114 6.15 -1.97 -9.29
CA LEU A 114 5.07 -1.29 -9.99
C LEU A 114 5.44 0.14 -10.39
N MET A 115 6.12 0.89 -9.53
CA MET A 115 6.58 2.24 -9.87
C MET A 115 7.60 2.25 -11.01
N GLU A 116 8.53 1.29 -11.03
CA GLU A 116 9.52 1.16 -12.09
C GLU A 116 8.86 0.74 -13.41
N ASP A 117 7.96 -0.23 -13.36
CA ASP A 117 7.21 -0.70 -14.53
C ASP A 117 6.31 0.41 -15.10
N THR A 118 5.60 1.14 -14.24
CA THR A 118 4.80 2.32 -14.62
C THR A 118 5.64 3.32 -15.41
N ARG A 119 6.84 3.68 -14.92
CA ARG A 119 7.72 4.62 -15.62
C ARG A 119 8.10 4.14 -17.01
N ARG A 120 8.43 2.86 -17.17
CA ARG A 120 8.78 2.30 -18.49
C ARG A 120 7.60 2.37 -19.45
N TRP A 121 6.40 2.06 -18.97
CA TRP A 121 5.19 2.16 -19.78
C TRP A 121 4.81 3.60 -20.12
N GLU A 122 5.06 4.56 -19.23
CA GLU A 122 4.89 5.99 -19.51
C GLU A 122 5.82 6.44 -20.64
N GLU A 123 7.09 6.04 -20.62
CA GLU A 123 8.05 6.32 -21.69
C GLU A 123 7.59 5.70 -23.03
N ILE A 124 7.08 4.47 -23.00
CA ILE A 124 6.55 3.79 -24.19
C ILE A 124 5.34 4.55 -24.74
N VAL A 125 4.35 4.89 -23.91
CA VAL A 125 3.14 5.60 -24.34
C VAL A 125 3.45 7.02 -24.82
N GLN A 126 4.48 7.67 -24.28
CA GLN A 126 4.95 8.97 -24.78
C GLN A 126 5.47 8.87 -26.23
N THR A 127 6.18 7.80 -26.56
CA THR A 127 6.73 7.58 -27.92
C THR A 127 5.72 6.94 -28.87
N GLN A 128 4.78 6.16 -28.34
CA GLN A 128 3.74 5.45 -29.08
C GLN A 128 2.37 5.65 -28.42
N PRO A 129 1.74 6.83 -28.59
CA PRO A 129 0.47 7.14 -27.94
C PRO A 129 -0.69 6.25 -28.40
N GLY A 130 -0.56 5.61 -29.56
CA GLY A 130 -1.55 4.66 -30.08
C GLY A 130 -1.36 3.22 -29.60
N TYR A 131 -0.44 2.96 -28.67
CA TYR A 131 -0.16 1.60 -28.22
C TYR A 131 -1.12 1.17 -27.09
N ARG A 132 -2.19 0.47 -27.48
CA ARG A 132 -3.24 -0.03 -26.58
C ARG A 132 -2.70 -0.80 -25.37
N ASP A 133 -1.74 -1.71 -25.57
CA ASP A 133 -1.20 -2.51 -24.45
C ASP A 133 -0.43 -1.63 -23.45
N GLY A 134 0.27 -0.61 -23.93
CA GLY A 134 0.94 0.35 -23.04
C GLY A 134 -0.05 1.07 -22.14
N HIS A 135 -1.18 1.48 -22.69
CA HIS A 135 -2.28 2.05 -21.89
C HIS A 135 -2.91 1.02 -20.94
N LEU A 136 -3.07 -0.25 -21.32
CA LEU A 136 -3.56 -1.30 -20.41
C LEU A 136 -2.61 -1.56 -19.24
N HIS A 137 -1.31 -1.65 -19.50
CA HIS A 137 -0.31 -1.86 -18.44
C HIS A 137 -0.27 -0.68 -17.47
N LEU A 138 -0.38 0.56 -17.97
CA LEU A 138 -0.50 1.74 -17.11
C LEU A 138 -1.79 1.69 -16.28
N ALA A 139 -2.93 1.33 -16.88
CA ALA A 139 -4.19 1.20 -16.14
C ALA A 139 -4.07 0.19 -14.98
N LEU A 140 -3.54 -0.99 -15.24
CA LEU A 140 -3.33 -2.03 -14.23
C LEU A 140 -2.36 -1.61 -13.13
N ASN A 141 -1.22 -1.00 -13.50
CA ASN A 141 -0.22 -0.56 -12.54
C ASN A 141 -0.76 0.56 -11.65
N TYR A 142 -1.43 1.56 -12.24
CA TYR A 142 -2.03 2.65 -11.48
C TYR A 142 -3.16 2.18 -10.57
N PHE A 143 -3.95 1.18 -11.00
CA PHE A 143 -4.96 0.55 -10.15
C PHE A 143 -4.33 -0.14 -8.93
N GLN A 144 -3.26 -0.91 -9.13
CA GLN A 144 -2.54 -1.56 -8.03
C GLN A 144 -1.82 -0.58 -7.10
N LEU A 145 -1.45 0.59 -7.61
CA LEU A 145 -0.90 1.71 -6.83
C LEU A 145 -1.98 2.55 -6.13
N ALA A 146 -3.25 2.12 -6.18
CA ALA A 146 -4.41 2.83 -5.62
C ALA A 146 -4.64 4.24 -6.20
N GLN A 147 -4.22 4.46 -7.45
CA GLN A 147 -4.39 5.71 -8.20
C GLN A 147 -5.50 5.52 -9.25
N GLN A 148 -6.73 5.32 -8.77
CA GLN A 148 -7.86 4.86 -9.58
C GLN A 148 -8.23 5.84 -10.71
N ASP A 149 -8.18 7.14 -10.46
CA ASP A 149 -8.49 8.15 -11.49
C ASP A 149 -7.54 8.07 -12.69
N ILE A 150 -6.25 7.86 -12.43
CA ILE A 150 -5.22 7.72 -13.46
C ILE A 150 -5.36 6.38 -14.18
N ALA A 151 -5.70 5.32 -13.43
CA ALA A 151 -5.96 4.01 -13.99
C ALA A 151 -7.13 4.05 -15.00
N LEU A 152 -8.22 4.71 -14.63
CA LEU A 152 -9.40 4.90 -15.49
C LEU A 152 -9.06 5.69 -16.75
N ALA A 153 -8.26 6.76 -16.64
CA ALA A 153 -7.86 7.55 -17.80
C ALA A 153 -7.07 6.71 -18.82
N HIS A 154 -6.10 5.91 -18.37
CA HIS A 154 -5.35 5.03 -19.27
C HIS A 154 -6.21 3.91 -19.84
N TRP A 155 -7.11 3.33 -19.05
CA TRP A 155 -8.05 2.34 -19.56
C TRP A 155 -8.98 2.92 -20.64
N GLN A 156 -9.48 4.15 -20.46
CA GLN A 156 -10.30 4.84 -21.45
C GLN A 156 -9.54 5.00 -22.78
N SER A 157 -8.28 5.42 -22.74
CA SER A 157 -7.44 5.47 -23.94
C SER A 157 -7.28 4.09 -24.60
N ALA A 158 -7.03 3.03 -23.82
CA ALA A 158 -6.95 1.67 -24.37
C ALA A 158 -8.26 1.24 -25.06
N ARG A 159 -9.41 1.60 -24.46
CA ARG A 159 -10.75 1.32 -25.01
C ARG A 159 -11.06 2.12 -26.28
N GLU A 160 -10.61 3.36 -26.36
CA GLU A 160 -10.73 4.16 -27.59
C GLU A 160 -9.90 3.57 -28.73
N LEU A 161 -8.71 3.03 -28.42
CA LEU A 161 -7.80 2.44 -29.40
C LEU A 161 -8.29 1.07 -29.91
N ASP A 162 -8.83 0.24 -29.03
CA ASP A 162 -9.33 -1.10 -29.41
C ASP A 162 -10.56 -1.51 -28.57
N PRO A 163 -11.76 -1.04 -28.94
CA PRO A 163 -12.98 -1.23 -28.14
C PRO A 163 -13.49 -2.68 -28.11
N ASN A 164 -13.04 -3.54 -29.03
CA ASN A 164 -13.48 -4.93 -29.14
C ASN A 164 -12.48 -5.92 -28.53
N ASN A 165 -11.45 -5.42 -27.85
CA ASN A 165 -10.43 -6.25 -27.23
C ASN A 165 -10.92 -6.86 -25.91
N GLU A 166 -10.80 -8.18 -25.78
CA GLU A 166 -11.24 -8.92 -24.59
C GLU A 166 -10.49 -8.51 -23.32
N GLU A 167 -9.19 -8.22 -23.41
CA GLU A 167 -8.39 -7.79 -22.27
C GLU A 167 -8.78 -6.37 -21.83
N VAL A 168 -9.02 -5.46 -22.77
CA VAL A 168 -9.54 -4.11 -22.45
C VAL A 168 -10.88 -4.19 -21.72
N ALA A 169 -11.80 -5.05 -22.18
CA ALA A 169 -13.07 -5.26 -21.52
C ALA A 169 -12.89 -5.84 -20.10
N ALA A 170 -12.00 -6.82 -19.94
CA ALA A 170 -11.69 -7.43 -18.64
C ALA A 170 -11.11 -6.40 -17.65
N VAL A 171 -10.18 -5.56 -18.08
CA VAL A 171 -9.63 -4.47 -17.25
C VAL A 171 -10.71 -3.44 -16.90
N GLY A 172 -11.63 -3.15 -17.81
CA GLY A 172 -12.78 -2.27 -17.52
C GLY A 172 -13.65 -2.81 -16.39
N PHE A 173 -13.99 -4.10 -16.45
CA PHE A 173 -14.72 -4.77 -15.37
C PHE A 173 -13.99 -4.70 -14.03
N LEU A 174 -12.66 -4.91 -14.02
CA LEU A 174 -11.84 -4.77 -12.80
C LEU A 174 -11.88 -3.36 -12.21
N LEU A 175 -11.99 -2.33 -13.06
CA LEU A 175 -12.04 -0.92 -12.65
C LEU A 175 -13.45 -0.46 -12.23
N GLY A 176 -14.46 -1.34 -12.31
CA GLY A 176 -15.86 -1.02 -11.99
C GLY A 176 -16.65 -0.46 -13.17
N GLU A 177 -16.09 -0.53 -14.38
CA GLU A 177 -16.76 -0.10 -15.61
C GLU A 177 -17.53 -1.29 -16.20
N ASN A 178 -18.85 -1.29 -15.98
CA ASN A 178 -19.74 -2.28 -16.58
C ASN A 178 -20.11 -1.83 -18.00
N THR A 179 -19.33 -2.24 -18.99
CA THR A 179 -19.73 -2.08 -20.40
C THR A 179 -20.58 -3.28 -20.83
N PRO A 180 -21.75 -3.08 -21.47
CA PRO A 180 -22.50 -4.15 -22.13
C PRO A 180 -21.78 -4.71 -23.35
#